data_AF-A0A918H5K6-F1
#
_entry.id   AF-A0A918H5K6-F1
#
_cell.length_a   1.000
_cell.length_b   1.000
_cell.length_c   1.000
_cell.angle_alpha   90.00
_cell.angle_beta   90.00
_cell.angle_gamma   90.00
#
_symmetry.space_group_name_H-M   'P 1'
#
loop_
_entity.id
_entity.type
_entity.pdbx_description
1 polymer ?
#
loop_
_entity_poly.entity_id
_entity_poly.type
_entity_poly.pdbx_seq_one_letter_code
_entity_poly.pdbx_strand_id
1 'polypeptide(L)'
;MQERHDRPTGYVEIPLGPVLAEAADAIVTHVEETAELNIRRAIGMRDHPGEQALTDLTRLLVAHCTSLADGVRAVPEERRTVRGITSLMTWETLVASGPEPGPLGTWSHARHLAQVARDMLDEVRSYRNQEASFVARPGLPPLALGPKGTRP
;
A
#
# COMPACT_ATOMS: atom_id res chain seq x y z
N MET A 1 -27.07 63.09 10.68
CA MET A 1 -27.37 61.71 10.23
C MET A 1 -26.05 61.05 9.90
N GLN A 2 -25.63 60.06 10.68
CA GLN A 2 -24.43 59.29 10.37
C GLN A 2 -24.65 57.86 10.86
N GLU A 3 -25.16 57.01 9.96
CA GLU A 3 -25.32 55.59 10.20
C GLU A 3 -23.95 54.93 10.18
N ARG A 4 -23.51 54.44 11.34
CA ARG A 4 -22.34 53.57 11.44
C ARG A 4 -22.75 52.19 10.94
N HIS A 5 -22.20 51.78 9.80
CA HIS A 5 -22.22 50.39 9.35
C HIS A 5 -21.28 49.55 10.23
N ASP A 6 -21.81 49.02 11.34
CA ASP A 6 -21.25 47.82 11.95
C ASP A 6 -21.56 46.64 11.02
N ARG A 7 -20.61 46.29 10.15
CA ARG A 7 -20.63 45.00 9.46
C ARG A 7 -20.00 43.97 10.40
N PRO A 8 -20.76 42.99 10.93
CA PRO A 8 -20.13 41.86 11.58
C PRO A 8 -19.45 41.02 10.49
N THR A 9 -18.13 41.09 10.41
CA THR A 9 -17.34 40.07 9.72
C THR A 9 -17.37 38.81 10.57
N GLY A 10 -18.43 38.01 10.39
CA GLY A 10 -18.53 36.68 10.97
C GLY A 10 -17.49 35.78 10.31
N TYR A 11 -16.47 35.39 11.06
CA TYR A 11 -15.59 34.31 10.64
C TYR A 11 -16.31 32.99 10.90
N VAL A 12 -16.38 32.14 9.87
CA VAL A 12 -16.84 30.76 10.02
C VAL A 12 -15.59 29.91 10.20
N GLU A 13 -15.43 29.33 11.39
CA GLU A 13 -14.42 28.30 11.61
C GLU A 13 -14.84 27.05 10.85
N ILE A 14 -14.09 26.72 9.80
CA ILE A 14 -14.29 25.49 9.04
C ILE A 14 -13.39 24.41 9.65
N PRO A 15 -13.94 23.32 10.20
CA PRO A 15 -13.14 22.21 10.65
C PRO A 15 -12.54 21.49 9.42
N LEU A 16 -11.25 21.72 9.17
CA LEU A 16 -10.54 21.12 8.04
C LEU A 16 -10.24 19.62 8.24
N GLY A 17 -10.27 19.12 9.49
CA GLY A 17 -9.91 17.74 9.83
C GLY A 17 -10.62 16.68 8.98
N PRO A 18 -11.96 16.68 8.88
CA PRO A 18 -12.69 15.69 8.08
C PRO A 18 -12.36 15.77 6.58
N VAL A 19 -12.22 16.97 6.02
CA VAL A 19 -11.91 17.17 4.59
C VAL A 19 -10.49 16.65 4.28
N LEU A 20 -9.54 16.90 5.18
CA LEU A 20 -8.17 16.41 5.03
C LEU A 20 -8.11 14.88 5.16
N ALA A 21 -8.91 14.28 6.04
CA ALA A 21 -9.00 12.82 6.17
C ALA A 21 -9.56 12.19 4.89
N GLU A 22 -10.65 12.73 4.33
CA GLU A 22 -11.23 12.25 3.07
C GLU A 22 -10.23 12.38 1.90
N ALA A 23 -9.54 13.52 1.81
CA ALA A 23 -8.50 13.71 0.79
C ALA A 23 -7.33 12.72 0.96
N ALA A 24 -6.91 12.46 2.20
CA ALA A 24 -5.86 11.48 2.49
C ALA A 24 -6.28 10.07 2.06
N ASP A 25 -7.50 9.64 2.38
CA ASP A 25 -8.04 8.33 1.99
C ASP A 25 -8.12 8.19 0.45
N ALA A 26 -8.54 9.23 -0.24
CA ALA A 26 -8.58 9.25 -1.71
C ALA A 26 -7.17 9.14 -2.32
N ILE A 27 -6.19 9.86 -1.77
CA ILE A 27 -4.79 9.79 -2.21
C ILE A 27 -4.22 8.39 -1.98
N VAL A 28 -4.41 7.83 -0.78
CA VAL A 28 -3.93 6.48 -0.46
C VAL A 28 -4.53 5.45 -1.41
N THR A 29 -5.84 5.52 -1.66
CA THR A 29 -6.52 4.63 -2.59
C THR A 29 -5.94 4.75 -4.00
N HIS A 30 -5.76 5.96 -4.50
CA HIS A 30 -5.19 6.19 -5.83
C HIS A 30 -3.75 5.68 -5.97
N VAL A 31 -2.92 5.89 -4.94
CA VAL A 31 -1.54 5.38 -4.91
C VAL A 31 -1.52 3.86 -4.94
N GLU A 32 -2.35 3.20 -4.14
CA GLU A 32 -2.45 1.74 -4.14
C GLU A 32 -2.95 1.16 -5.46
N GLU A 33 -3.97 1.75 -6.07
CA GLU A 33 -4.49 1.34 -7.38
C GLU A 33 -3.43 1.49 -8.47
N THR A 34 -2.68 2.61 -8.44
CA THR A 34 -1.57 2.86 -9.36
C THR A 34 -0.44 1.86 -9.15
N ALA A 35 -0.10 1.54 -7.90
CA ALA A 35 0.89 0.51 -7.59
C ALA A 35 0.43 -0.86 -8.10
N GLU A 36 -0.80 -1.25 -7.81
CA GLU A 36 -1.40 -2.52 -8.23
C GLU A 36 -1.39 -2.69 -9.76
N LEU A 37 -1.77 -1.65 -10.50
CA LEU A 37 -1.75 -1.67 -11.96
C LEU A 37 -0.34 -1.91 -12.50
N ASN A 38 0.65 -1.18 -11.98
CA ASN A 38 2.05 -1.30 -12.41
C ASN A 38 2.65 -2.66 -12.04
N ILE A 39 2.35 -3.16 -10.83
CA ILE A 39 2.74 -4.49 -10.36
C ILE A 39 2.17 -5.58 -11.28
N ARG A 40 0.86 -5.52 -11.57
CA ARG A 40 0.19 -6.47 -12.47
C ARG A 40 0.80 -6.44 -13.87
N ARG A 41 1.08 -5.24 -14.40
CA ARG A 41 1.74 -5.06 -15.70
C ARG A 41 3.12 -5.72 -15.70
N ALA A 42 3.92 -5.52 -14.65
CA ALA A 42 5.25 -6.11 -14.54
C ALA A 42 5.20 -7.65 -14.46
N ILE A 43 4.29 -8.21 -13.64
CA ILE A 43 4.12 -9.66 -13.48
C ILE A 43 3.60 -10.31 -14.77
N GLY A 44 2.63 -9.66 -15.44
CA GLY A 44 1.98 -10.16 -16.64
C GLY A 44 2.80 -10.03 -17.92
N MET A 45 3.91 -9.30 -17.88
CA MET A 45 4.81 -9.12 -19.02
C MET A 45 5.46 -10.45 -19.41
N ARG A 46 5.27 -10.86 -20.66
CA ARG A 46 5.80 -12.13 -21.22
C ARG A 46 7.09 -11.91 -22.01
N ASP A 47 7.15 -10.81 -22.76
CA ASP A 47 8.28 -10.47 -23.61
C ASP A 47 9.19 -9.45 -22.91
N HIS A 48 10.48 -9.48 -23.23
CA HIS A 48 11.44 -8.51 -22.71
C HIS A 48 11.16 -7.12 -23.32
N PRO A 49 10.89 -6.07 -22.51
CA PRO A 49 10.44 -4.77 -23.02
C PRO A 49 11.57 -3.90 -23.61
N GLY A 50 12.79 -4.42 -23.65
CA GLY A 50 14.01 -3.68 -23.97
C GLY A 50 14.62 -3.01 -22.74
N GLU A 51 15.92 -2.71 -22.80
CA GLU A 51 16.72 -2.27 -21.64
C GLU A 51 16.21 -0.98 -21.00
N GLN A 52 15.86 0.03 -21.81
CA GLN A 52 15.39 1.32 -21.31
C GLN A 52 14.05 1.18 -20.57
N ALA A 53 13.09 0.51 -21.19
CA ALA A 53 11.78 0.28 -20.58
C ALA A 53 11.88 -0.59 -19.33
N LEU A 54 12.79 -1.57 -19.30
CA LEU A 54 13.07 -2.37 -18.12
C LEU A 54 13.70 -1.55 -16.99
N THR A 55 14.62 -0.64 -17.31
CA THR A 55 15.23 0.27 -16.35
C THR A 55 14.18 1.19 -15.72
N ASP A 56 13.31 1.77 -16.54
CA ASP A 56 12.25 2.67 -16.07
C ASP A 56 11.21 1.92 -15.23
N LEU A 57 10.85 0.69 -15.65
CA LEU A 57 9.99 -0.19 -14.86
C LEU A 57 10.62 -0.53 -13.50
N THR A 58 11.92 -0.83 -13.48
CA THR A 58 12.65 -1.19 -12.25
C THR A 58 12.66 -0.01 -11.27
N ARG A 59 12.95 1.20 -11.75
CA ARG A 59 12.89 2.44 -10.93
C ARG A 59 11.50 2.65 -10.35
N LEU A 60 10.46 2.46 -11.17
CA LEU A 60 9.07 2.59 -10.74
C LEU A 60 8.72 1.57 -9.66
N LEU A 61 9.14 0.31 -9.82
CA LEU A 61 8.91 -0.75 -8.83
C LEU A 61 9.68 -0.50 -7.53
N VAL A 62 10.91 0.00 -7.60
CA VAL A 62 11.70 0.41 -6.42
C VAL A 62 10.98 1.51 -5.64
N ALA A 63 10.43 2.52 -6.33
CA ALA A 63 9.65 3.57 -5.68
C ALA A 63 8.41 3.00 -4.98
N HIS A 64 7.64 2.13 -5.66
CA HIS A 64 6.48 1.46 -5.05
C HIS A 64 6.87 0.59 -3.86
N CYS A 65 7.91 -0.24 -3.99
CA CYS A 65 8.42 -1.06 -2.89
C CYS A 65 8.84 -0.22 -1.68
N THR A 66 9.45 0.94 -1.91
CA THR A 66 9.86 1.85 -0.83
C THR A 66 8.63 2.34 -0.06
N SER A 67 7.64 2.90 -0.76
CA SER A 67 6.41 3.40 -0.12
C SER A 67 5.61 2.28 0.57
N LEU A 68 5.54 1.10 -0.06
CA LEU A 68 4.83 -0.05 0.52
C LEU A 68 5.56 -0.62 1.73
N ALA A 69 6.90 -0.65 1.73
CA ALA A 69 7.68 -1.07 2.88
C ALA A 69 7.42 -0.16 4.09
N ASP A 70 7.32 1.15 3.88
CA ASP A 70 6.95 2.08 4.94
C ASP A 70 5.51 1.82 5.44
N GLY A 71 4.58 1.49 4.54
CA GLY A 71 3.23 1.04 4.90
C GLY A 71 3.22 -0.23 5.75
N VAL A 72 4.00 -1.25 5.39
CA VAL A 72 4.12 -2.48 6.18
C VAL A 72 4.81 -2.21 7.53
N ARG A 73 5.81 -1.34 7.58
CA ARG A 73 6.46 -0.92 8.83
C ARG A 73 5.50 -0.16 9.75
N ALA A 74 4.52 0.55 9.21
CA ALA A 74 3.48 1.20 10.01
C ALA A 74 2.49 0.21 10.65
N VAL A 75 2.40 -1.03 10.14
CA VAL A 75 1.63 -2.10 10.80
C VAL A 75 2.33 -2.49 12.11
N PRO A 76 1.61 -2.55 13.26
CA PRO A 76 2.19 -3.01 14.52
C PRO A 76 2.82 -4.41 14.39
N GLU A 77 3.98 -4.63 14.99
CA GLU A 77 4.78 -5.84 14.81
C GLU A 77 3.99 -7.12 15.16
N GLU A 78 3.21 -7.07 16.22
CA GLU A 78 2.35 -8.16 16.70
C GLU A 78 1.19 -8.50 15.76
N ARG A 79 0.90 -7.63 14.78
CA ARG A 79 -0.16 -7.81 13.78
C ARG A 79 0.37 -8.11 12.38
N ARG A 80 1.68 -7.98 12.14
CA ARG A 80 2.27 -8.30 10.84
C ARG A 80 2.18 -9.80 10.58
N THR A 81 1.75 -10.17 9.39
CA THR A 81 1.79 -11.57 8.98
C THR A 81 3.23 -12.01 8.69
N VAL A 82 3.49 -13.33 8.77
CA VAL A 82 4.78 -13.92 8.33
C VAL A 82 5.10 -13.53 6.89
N ARG A 83 4.08 -13.40 6.03
CA ARG A 83 4.24 -12.95 4.65
C ARG A 83 4.72 -11.51 4.58
N GLY A 84 4.12 -10.61 5.36
CA GLY A 84 4.52 -9.19 5.45
C GLY A 84 5.96 -9.01 5.96
N ILE A 85 6.36 -9.81 6.96
CA ILE A 85 7.74 -9.80 7.46
C ILE A 85 8.72 -10.31 6.38
N THR A 86 8.38 -11.42 5.74
CA THR A 86 9.22 -12.03 4.70
C THR A 86 9.37 -11.09 3.50
N SER A 87 8.30 -10.42 3.08
CA SER A 87 8.34 -9.47 1.96
C SER A 87 9.21 -8.25 2.27
N LEU A 88 9.16 -7.71 3.50
CA LEU A 88 10.07 -6.65 3.94
C LEU A 88 11.55 -7.08 3.89
N MET A 89 11.89 -8.24 4.46
CA MET A 89 13.27 -8.75 4.42
C MET A 89 13.74 -9.00 2.98
N THR A 90 12.85 -9.51 2.12
CA THR A 90 13.16 -9.76 0.71
C THR A 90 13.40 -8.44 -0.03
N TRP A 91 12.58 -7.42 0.23
CA TRP A 91 12.78 -6.08 -0.31
C TRP A 91 14.15 -5.49 0.09
N GLU A 92 14.47 -5.53 1.39
CA GLU A 92 15.75 -5.02 1.92
C GLU A 92 16.96 -5.74 1.30
N THR A 93 16.82 -7.04 1.07
CA THR A 93 17.85 -7.83 0.38
C THR A 93 17.99 -7.40 -1.08
N LEU A 94 16.87 -7.29 -1.82
CA LEU A 94 16.87 -6.92 -3.24
C LEU A 94 17.45 -5.53 -3.47
N VAL A 95 17.09 -4.53 -2.66
CA VAL A 95 17.61 -3.17 -2.83
C VAL A 95 19.10 -3.09 -2.51
N ALA A 96 19.59 -3.90 -1.56
CA ALA A 96 21.01 -3.97 -1.23
C ALA A 96 21.83 -4.73 -2.27
N SER A 97 21.30 -5.82 -2.83
CA SER A 97 22.02 -6.67 -3.79
C SER A 97 21.99 -6.10 -5.21
N GLY A 98 20.93 -5.37 -5.56
CA GLY A 98 20.67 -4.96 -6.94
C GLY A 98 20.40 -6.16 -7.88
N PRO A 99 20.39 -5.93 -9.19
CA PRO A 99 20.24 -6.98 -10.18
C PRO A 99 21.51 -7.85 -10.29
N GLU A 100 21.32 -9.15 -10.48
CA GLU A 100 22.43 -10.07 -10.75
C GLU A 100 23.13 -9.73 -12.08
N PRO A 101 24.43 -10.01 -12.22
CA PRO A 101 25.13 -9.82 -13.48
C PRO A 101 24.62 -10.79 -14.55
N GLY A 102 24.39 -10.27 -15.76
CA GLY A 102 23.99 -11.06 -16.92
C GLY A 102 22.73 -10.52 -17.62
N PRO A 103 22.40 -11.06 -18.81
CA PRO A 103 21.36 -10.51 -19.67
C PRO A 103 19.93 -10.66 -19.11
N LEU A 104 19.73 -11.55 -18.12
CA LEU A 104 18.43 -11.78 -17.49
C LEU A 104 18.35 -11.25 -16.06
N GLY A 105 19.46 -10.79 -15.48
CA GLY A 105 19.51 -10.41 -14.07
C GLY A 105 18.67 -9.18 -13.76
N THR A 106 18.71 -8.17 -14.63
CA THR A 106 17.84 -6.98 -14.56
C THR A 106 16.36 -7.35 -14.70
N TRP A 107 16.04 -8.29 -15.59
CA TRP A 107 14.65 -8.71 -15.80
C TRP A 107 14.11 -9.53 -14.64
N SER A 108 14.88 -10.51 -14.16
CA SER A 108 14.55 -11.30 -12.98
C SER A 108 14.37 -10.41 -11.74
N HIS A 109 15.28 -9.44 -11.57
CA HIS A 109 15.20 -8.46 -10.49
C HIS A 109 13.89 -7.65 -10.53
N ALA A 110 13.51 -7.11 -11.70
CA ALA A 110 12.25 -6.39 -11.85
C ALA A 110 11.02 -7.28 -11.53
N ARG A 111 11.03 -8.56 -11.92
CA ARG A 111 9.94 -9.49 -11.58
C ARG A 111 9.87 -9.78 -10.08
N HIS A 112 11.02 -9.98 -9.43
CA HIS A 112 11.07 -10.16 -7.98
C HIS A 112 10.59 -8.93 -7.23
N LEU A 113 10.99 -7.72 -7.66
CA LEU A 113 10.45 -6.47 -7.11
C LEU A 113 8.93 -6.40 -7.24
N ALA A 114 8.38 -6.74 -8.40
CA ALA A 114 6.92 -6.73 -8.60
C ALA A 114 6.20 -7.75 -7.70
N GLN A 115 6.77 -8.94 -7.51
CA GLN A 115 6.22 -9.97 -6.62
C GLN A 115 6.21 -9.48 -5.16
N VAL A 116 7.33 -8.91 -4.70
CA VAL A 116 7.49 -8.40 -3.34
C VAL A 116 6.56 -7.20 -3.09
N ALA A 117 6.44 -6.29 -4.06
CA ALA A 117 5.50 -5.17 -4.01
C ALA A 117 4.05 -5.66 -3.87
N ARG A 118 3.63 -6.69 -4.62
CA ARG A 118 2.30 -7.28 -4.48
C ARG A 118 2.07 -7.78 -3.06
N ASP A 119 3.02 -8.55 -2.53
CA ASP A 119 2.87 -9.18 -1.22
C ASP A 119 2.86 -8.14 -0.08
N MET A 120 3.60 -7.03 -0.21
CA MET A 120 3.50 -5.88 0.72
C MET A 120 2.17 -5.13 0.60
N LEU A 121 1.68 -4.91 -0.62
CA LEU A 121 0.37 -4.27 -0.85
C LEU A 121 -0.77 -5.09 -0.23
N ASP A 122 -0.73 -6.41 -0.39
CA ASP A 122 -1.70 -7.32 0.21
C ASP A 122 -1.68 -7.23 1.75
N GLU A 123 -0.49 -7.10 2.36
CA GLU A 123 -0.34 -6.94 3.81
C GLU A 123 -0.97 -5.63 4.30
N VAL A 124 -0.67 -4.51 3.65
CA VAL A 124 -1.23 -3.19 3.99
C VAL A 124 -2.76 -3.20 3.90
N ARG A 125 -3.31 -3.78 2.82
CA ARG A 125 -4.75 -3.94 2.62
C ARG A 125 -5.40 -4.85 3.65
N SER A 126 -4.75 -5.98 3.96
CA SER A 126 -5.22 -6.94 4.97
C SER A 126 -5.33 -6.27 6.34
N TYR A 127 -4.30 -5.55 6.77
CA TYR A 127 -4.30 -4.85 8.05
C TYR A 127 -5.41 -3.79 8.13
N ARG A 128 -5.53 -2.93 7.12
CA ARG A 128 -6.58 -1.90 7.06
C ARG A 128 -7.99 -2.50 7.09
N ASN A 129 -8.22 -3.59 6.37
CA ASN A 129 -9.52 -4.26 6.38
C ASN A 129 -9.86 -4.88 7.74
N GLN A 130 -8.85 -5.38 8.47
CA GLN A 130 -9.03 -5.86 9.85
C GLN A 130 -9.39 -4.72 10.79
N GLU A 131 -8.65 -3.60 10.75
CA GLU A 131 -8.95 -2.39 11.54
C GLU A 131 -10.36 -1.86 11.26
N ALA A 132 -10.74 -1.73 9.99
CA ALA A 132 -12.10 -1.30 9.61
C ALA A 132 -13.19 -2.24 10.13
N SER A 133 -12.92 -3.55 10.19
CA SER A 133 -13.84 -4.55 10.72
C SER A 133 -14.04 -4.41 12.24
N PHE A 134 -13.02 -3.97 12.98
CA PHE A 134 -13.11 -3.70 14.42
C PHE A 134 -13.78 -2.35 14.72
N VAL A 135 -13.45 -1.30 13.96
CA VAL A 135 -14.05 0.04 14.14
C VAL A 135 -15.55 0.04 13.80
N ALA A 136 -15.96 -0.73 12.78
CA ALA A 136 -17.38 -0.88 12.42
C ALA A 136 -18.19 -1.75 13.39
N ARG A 137 -17.57 -2.37 14.41
CA ARG A 137 -18.26 -3.24 15.39
C ARG A 137 -17.72 -3.04 16.83
N PRO A 138 -18.05 -1.93 17.49
CA PRO A 138 -17.76 -1.78 18.91
C PRO A 138 -18.53 -2.85 19.71
N GLY A 139 -17.82 -3.82 20.31
CA GLY A 139 -18.37 -4.73 21.32
C GLY A 139 -18.82 -6.13 20.88
N LEU A 140 -18.53 -6.57 19.65
CA LEU A 140 -18.81 -7.96 19.22
C LEU A 140 -17.51 -8.79 19.14
N PRO A 141 -17.46 -10.01 19.71
CA PRO A 141 -16.30 -10.88 19.57
C PRO A 141 -16.04 -11.23 18.09
N PRO A 142 -14.79 -11.53 17.70
CA PRO A 142 -14.46 -11.93 16.34
C PRO A 142 -15.33 -13.12 15.94
N LEU A 143 -15.82 -13.11 14.70
CA LEU A 143 -16.60 -14.22 14.15
C LEU A 143 -15.75 -15.48 14.24
N ALA A 144 -16.08 -16.37 15.17
CA ALA A 144 -15.49 -17.70 15.22
C ALA A 144 -15.72 -18.35 13.85
N LEU A 145 -14.63 -18.71 13.17
CA LEU A 145 -14.69 -19.66 12.06
C LEU A 145 -15.41 -20.90 12.62
N GLY A 146 -16.64 -21.12 12.16
CA GLY A 146 -17.53 -22.13 12.69
C GLY A 146 -16.87 -23.51 12.75
N PRO A 147 -17.35 -24.40 13.64
CA PRO A 147 -16.73 -25.69 13.88
C PRO A 147 -16.57 -26.45 12.56
N LYS A 148 -15.35 -26.95 12.31
CA LYS A 148 -15.10 -27.96 11.28
C LYS A 148 -16.09 -29.09 11.51
N GLY A 149 -17.13 -29.14 10.70
CA GLY A 149 -18.08 -30.23 10.70
C GLY A 149 -17.31 -31.52 10.43
N THR A 150 -17.16 -32.34 11.46
CA THR A 150 -16.95 -33.78 11.32
C THR A 150 -18.15 -34.32 10.55
N ARG A 151 -17.92 -34.77 9.31
CA ARG A 151 -18.88 -35.59 8.58
C ARG A 151 -18.71 -37.06 8.99
N PRO A 152 -19.80 -37.84 8.93
CA PRO A 152 -19.91 -39.18 9.50
C PRO A 152 -19.01 -40.22 8.83
#